data_AF-A0A455LA58-F1
#
_entry.id   AF-A0A455LA58-F1
#
_cell.length_a   1.000
_cell.length_b   1.000
_cell.length_c   1.000
_cell.angle_alpha   90.00
_cell.angle_beta   90.00
_cell.angle_gamma   90.00
#
_symmetry.space_group_name_H-M   'P 1'
#
loop_
_entity.id
_entity.type
_entity.pdbx_description
1 polymer ?
#
loop_
_entity_poly.entity_id
_entity_poly.type
_entity_poly.pdbx_seq_one_letter_code
_entity_poly.pdbx_strand_id
1 'polypeptide(L)'
;VGLLKKAHEISVLCGANVALIIFSSKGNLYEYSSDSSMDTILERYKRYSYAEKALPIKEPESQEELCHEYGQLKRMVDALQRSQSHVMGENLDTLTLTELQQLDLQLETTLKHIRSQMNQLLLNSISELQKKETSLIEDKILLKNKTIVMGR
;
A
#
# COMPACT_ATOMS: atom_id res chain seq x y z
N VAL A 1 -23.18 -7.19 -30.94
CA VAL A 1 -24.50 -7.80 -31.22
C VAL A 1 -24.41 -9.29 -31.55
N GLY A 2 -23.40 -9.74 -32.30
CA GLY A 2 -23.31 -11.15 -32.74
C GLY A 2 -23.25 -12.19 -31.62
N LEU A 3 -22.46 -11.96 -30.56
CA LEU A 3 -22.31 -12.93 -29.47
C LEU A 3 -23.61 -13.15 -28.68
N LEU A 4 -24.34 -12.06 -28.40
CA LEU A 4 -25.64 -12.12 -27.72
C LEU A 4 -26.67 -12.90 -28.55
N LYS A 5 -26.72 -12.67 -29.87
CA LYS A 5 -27.61 -13.43 -30.77
C LYS A 5 -27.29 -14.93 -30.76
N LYS A 6 -26.01 -15.29 -30.84
CA LYS A 6 -25.59 -16.70 -30.76
C LYS A 6 -25.94 -17.34 -29.41
N ALA A 7 -25.72 -16.62 -28.30
CA ALA A 7 -26.07 -17.09 -26.97
C ALA A 7 -27.59 -17.34 -26.83
N HIS A 8 -28.40 -16.48 -27.43
CA HIS A 8 -29.86 -16.67 -27.50
C HIS A 8 -30.26 -17.86 -28.38
N GLU A 9 -29.72 -17.98 -29.58
CA GLU A 9 -29.98 -19.09 -30.49
C GLU A 9 -29.64 -20.44 -29.84
N ILE A 10 -28.49 -20.55 -29.17
CA ILE A 10 -28.09 -21.78 -28.44
C ILE A 10 -29.09 -22.09 -27.33
N SER A 11 -29.51 -21.07 -26.56
CA SER A 11 -30.46 -21.27 -25.48
C SER A 11 -31.79 -21.84 -25.98
N VAL A 12 -32.32 -21.28 -27.07
CA VAL A 12 -33.60 -21.72 -27.66
C VAL A 12 -33.48 -23.08 -28.34
N LEU A 13 -32.45 -23.30 -29.16
CA LEU A 13 -32.30 -24.54 -29.95
C LEU A 13 -31.99 -25.75 -29.08
N CYS A 14 -31.22 -25.57 -28.01
CA CYS A 14 -30.78 -26.67 -27.14
C CYS A 14 -31.58 -26.76 -25.83
N GLY A 15 -32.50 -25.82 -25.56
CA GLY A 15 -33.18 -25.73 -24.27
C GLY A 15 -32.22 -25.50 -23.10
N ALA A 16 -31.09 -24.84 -23.36
CA ALA A 16 -30.02 -24.64 -22.40
C ALA A 16 -30.17 -23.31 -21.66
N ASN A 17 -29.85 -23.29 -20.36
CA ASN A 17 -29.68 -22.03 -19.64
C ASN A 17 -28.31 -21.43 -19.97
N VAL A 18 -28.30 -20.24 -20.55
CA VAL A 18 -27.08 -19.56 -21.00
C VAL A 18 -26.99 -18.21 -20.29
N ALA A 19 -25.83 -17.96 -19.68
CA ALA A 19 -25.45 -16.67 -19.12
C ALA A 19 -24.19 -16.16 -19.80
N LEU A 20 -24.14 -14.85 -20.06
CA LEU A 20 -22.99 -14.18 -20.67
C LEU A 20 -22.67 -12.92 -19.87
N ILE A 21 -21.43 -12.82 -19.40
CA ILE A 21 -20.91 -11.69 -18.63
C ILE A 21 -19.73 -11.10 -19.41
N ILE A 22 -19.78 -9.81 -19.73
CA ILE A 22 -18.76 -9.11 -20.51
C ILE A 22 -18.27 -7.91 -19.72
N PHE A 23 -16.97 -7.86 -19.47
CA PHE A 23 -16.29 -6.68 -18.93
C PHE A 23 -15.57 -5.95 -20.06
N SER A 24 -15.88 -4.68 -20.26
CA SER A 24 -15.13 -3.84 -21.19
C SER A 24 -13.78 -3.42 -20.60
N SER A 25 -12.83 -3.00 -21.45
CA SER A 25 -11.56 -2.40 -21.00
C SER A 25 -11.74 -1.13 -20.16
N LYS A 26 -12.92 -0.50 -20.20
CA LYS A 26 -13.29 0.65 -19.36
C LYS A 26 -13.93 0.24 -18.02
N GLY A 27 -14.04 -1.06 -17.74
CA GLY A 27 -14.65 -1.58 -16.51
C GLY A 27 -16.18 -1.71 -16.53
N ASN A 28 -16.85 -1.32 -17.63
CA ASN A 28 -18.30 -1.49 -17.73
C ASN A 28 -18.68 -2.96 -17.82
N LEU A 29 -19.70 -3.36 -17.06
CA LEU A 29 -20.33 -4.68 -17.07
C LEU A 29 -21.51 -4.69 -18.06
N TYR A 30 -21.54 -5.69 -18.94
CA TYR A 30 -22.67 -6.01 -19.78
C TYR A 30 -23.06 -7.47 -19.57
N GLU A 31 -24.34 -7.72 -19.37
CA GLU A 31 -24.82 -9.04 -19.00
C GLU A 31 -26.00 -9.48 -19.86
N TYR A 32 -26.11 -10.80 -20.04
CA TYR A 32 -27.24 -11.45 -20.67
C TYR A 32 -27.52 -12.77 -19.97
N SER A 33 -28.79 -13.07 -19.77
CA SER A 33 -29.25 -14.38 -19.33
C SER A 33 -30.42 -14.81 -20.21
N SER A 34 -30.52 -16.12 -20.45
CA SER A 34 -31.72 -16.76 -21.01
C SER A 34 -32.94 -16.59 -20.10
N ASP A 35 -34.04 -17.29 -20.33
CA ASP A 35 -35.30 -17.17 -19.55
C ASP A 35 -35.19 -17.33 -18.01
N SER A 36 -34.04 -17.78 -17.50
CA SER A 36 -33.70 -17.83 -16.08
C SER A 36 -32.86 -16.61 -15.67
N SER A 37 -33.10 -16.03 -14.49
CA SER A 37 -32.31 -14.90 -14.00
C SER A 37 -30.83 -15.23 -13.87
N MET A 38 -29.97 -14.24 -14.08
CA MET A 38 -28.52 -14.35 -13.90
C MET A 38 -28.15 -14.99 -12.56
N ASP A 39 -28.79 -14.56 -11.46
CA ASP A 39 -28.57 -15.10 -10.12
C ASP A 39 -28.84 -16.60 -10.04
N THR A 40 -29.92 -17.07 -10.68
CA THR A 40 -30.31 -18.48 -10.66
C THR A 40 -29.29 -19.34 -11.42
N ILE A 41 -28.82 -18.86 -12.57
CA ILE A 41 -27.81 -19.55 -13.38
C ILE A 41 -26.48 -19.59 -12.63
N LEU A 42 -26.07 -18.48 -12.00
CA LEU A 42 -24.85 -18.40 -11.20
C LEU A 42 -24.92 -19.26 -9.94
N GLU A 43 -26.06 -19.32 -9.25
CA GLU A 43 -26.23 -20.18 -8.09
C GLU A 43 -26.14 -21.66 -8.49
N ARG A 44 -26.79 -22.04 -9.60
CA ARG A 44 -26.68 -23.39 -10.15
C ARG A 44 -25.24 -23.72 -10.53
N TYR A 45 -24.54 -22.81 -11.23
CA TYR A 45 -23.13 -22.97 -11.57
C TYR A 45 -22.26 -23.16 -10.33
N LYS A 46 -22.43 -22.33 -9.29
CA LYS A 46 -21.72 -22.49 -8.02
C LYS A 46 -21.97 -23.88 -7.42
N ARG A 47 -23.24 -24.30 -7.29
CA ARG A 47 -23.58 -25.62 -6.73
C ARG A 47 -22.91 -26.77 -7.48
N TYR A 48 -22.88 -26.73 -8.82
CA TYR A 48 -22.19 -27.76 -9.61
C TYR A 48 -20.66 -27.65 -9.56
N SER A 49 -20.10 -26.45 -9.61
CA SER A 49 -18.65 -26.23 -9.50
C SER A 49 -18.12 -26.70 -8.14
N TYR A 50 -18.87 -26.50 -7.05
CA TYR A 50 -18.52 -27.04 -5.73
C TYR A 50 -18.78 -28.55 -5.61
N ALA A 51 -19.82 -29.08 -6.26
CA ALA A 51 -20.08 -30.53 -6.28
C ALA A 51 -19.04 -31.30 -7.13
N GLU A 52 -18.51 -30.70 -8.20
CA GLU A 52 -17.46 -31.26 -9.04
C GLU A 52 -16.07 -31.17 -8.37
N LYS A 53 -15.85 -30.18 -7.49
CA LYS A 53 -14.70 -30.12 -6.57
C LYS A 53 -14.65 -31.24 -5.52
N ALA A 54 -15.69 -32.07 -5.40
CA ALA A 54 -15.63 -33.30 -4.58
C ALA A 54 -14.90 -34.46 -5.28
N LEU A 55 -14.55 -34.31 -6.57
CA LEU A 55 -13.63 -35.20 -7.28
C LEU A 55 -12.24 -34.54 -7.33
N PRO A 56 -11.14 -35.29 -7.08
CA PRO A 56 -9.81 -34.72 -6.90
C PRO A 56 -9.20 -34.36 -8.26
N ILE A 57 -9.62 -33.25 -8.86
CA ILE A 57 -8.89 -32.59 -9.94
C ILE A 57 -8.32 -31.30 -9.37
N LYS A 58 -6.99 -31.28 -9.24
CA LYS A 58 -6.19 -30.16 -8.74
C LYS A 58 -6.37 -28.94 -9.64
N GLU A 59 -7.13 -27.96 -9.18
CA GLU A 59 -6.99 -26.49 -9.35
C GLU A 59 -8.26 -25.82 -8.80
N PRO A 60 -8.18 -24.88 -7.82
CA PRO A 60 -7.35 -23.68 -7.91
C PRO A 60 -6.65 -23.34 -6.59
N GLU A 61 -5.41 -23.79 -6.40
CA GLU A 61 -4.57 -23.34 -5.27
C GLU A 61 -4.31 -21.82 -5.36
N SER A 62 -4.21 -21.26 -6.57
CA SER A 62 -3.83 -19.85 -6.78
C SER A 62 -4.87 -18.81 -6.32
N GLN A 63 -6.17 -19.09 -6.36
CA GLN A 63 -7.18 -18.07 -6.06
C GLN A 63 -7.52 -17.98 -4.56
N GLU A 64 -7.49 -19.13 -3.87
CA GLU A 64 -7.64 -19.18 -2.41
C GLU A 64 -6.37 -18.68 -1.70
N GLU A 65 -5.18 -18.99 -2.23
CA GLU A 65 -3.91 -18.45 -1.74
C GLU A 65 -3.83 -16.93 -1.88
N LEU A 66 -4.20 -16.37 -3.03
CA LEU A 66 -4.23 -14.91 -3.24
C LEU A 66 -5.24 -14.20 -2.32
N CYS A 67 -6.42 -14.80 -2.10
CA CYS A 67 -7.40 -14.27 -1.16
C CYS A 67 -6.89 -14.32 0.28
N HIS A 68 -6.20 -15.40 0.67
CA HIS A 68 -5.60 -15.55 1.99
C HIS A 68 -4.45 -14.55 2.20
N GLU A 69 -3.55 -14.42 1.23
CA GLU A 69 -2.42 -13.49 1.25
C GLU A 69 -2.90 -12.04 1.33
N TYR A 70 -3.90 -11.66 0.51
CA TYR A 70 -4.54 -10.35 0.59
C TYR A 70 -5.17 -10.11 1.97
N GLY A 71 -5.86 -11.10 2.53
CA GLY A 71 -6.44 -11.00 3.87
C GLY A 71 -5.39 -10.81 4.96
N GLN A 72 -4.25 -11.50 4.86
CA GLN A 72 -3.13 -11.34 5.79
C GLN A 72 -2.48 -9.95 5.67
N LEU A 73 -2.24 -9.49 4.44
CA LEU A 73 -1.69 -8.18 4.17
C LEU A 73 -2.63 -7.08 4.67
N LYS A 74 -3.93 -7.22 4.44
CA LYS A 74 -4.94 -6.27 4.90
C LYS A 74 -4.96 -6.17 6.43
N ARG A 75 -4.90 -7.29 7.16
CA ARG A 75 -4.77 -7.28 8.62
C ARG A 75 -3.50 -6.57 9.09
N MET A 76 -2.39 -6.76 8.40
CA MET A 76 -1.12 -6.09 8.74
C MET A 76 -1.22 -4.57 8.53
N VAL A 77 -1.79 -4.13 7.41
CA VAL A 77 -2.04 -2.70 7.13
C VAL A 77 -2.95 -2.09 8.20
N ASP A 78 -4.06 -2.77 8.53
CA ASP A 78 -5.01 -2.28 9.52
C ASP A 78 -4.40 -2.25 10.94
N ALA A 79 -3.45 -3.14 11.25
CA ALA A 79 -2.69 -3.10 12.50
C ALA A 79 -1.69 -1.94 12.54
N LEU A 80 -0.95 -1.72 11.46
CA LEU A 80 0.00 -0.61 11.34
C LEU A 80 -0.72 0.74 11.42
N GLN A 81 -1.87 0.88 10.75
CA GLN A 81 -2.64 2.12 10.75
C GLN A 81 -3.22 2.43 12.14
N ARG A 82 -3.66 1.41 12.89
CA ARG A 82 -4.05 1.58 14.30
C ARG A 82 -2.88 2.03 15.17
N SER A 83 -1.73 1.36 15.05
CA SER A 83 -0.52 1.72 15.78
C SER A 83 -0.07 3.16 15.48
N GLN A 84 -0.17 3.59 14.21
CA GLN A 84 0.12 4.97 13.82
C GLN A 84 -0.82 5.96 14.52
N SER A 85 -2.13 5.72 14.52
CA SER A 85 -3.08 6.57 15.25
C SER A 85 -2.73 6.67 16.74
N HIS A 86 -2.35 5.57 17.39
CA HIS A 86 -1.92 5.60 18.80
C HIS A 86 -0.69 6.49 19.01
N VAL A 87 0.34 6.33 18.17
CA VAL A 87 1.56 7.18 18.21
C VAL A 87 1.23 8.66 17.98
N MET A 88 0.20 8.96 17.19
CA MET A 88 -0.30 10.33 16.96
C MET A 88 -1.19 10.86 18.10
N GLY A 89 -1.44 10.07 19.14
CA GLY A 89 -2.28 10.44 20.27
C GLY A 89 -3.78 10.24 20.05
N GLU A 90 -4.18 9.47 19.04
CA GLU A 90 -5.57 9.17 18.69
C GLU A 90 -6.00 7.77 19.18
N ASN A 91 -7.29 7.57 19.43
CA ASN A 91 -7.90 6.28 19.82
C ASN A 91 -7.21 5.59 21.03
N LEU A 92 -6.68 6.38 21.97
CA LEU A 92 -5.93 5.88 23.14
C LEU A 92 -6.81 5.14 24.15
N ASP A 93 -8.13 5.38 24.14
CA ASP A 93 -9.13 4.69 24.93
C ASP A 93 -9.20 3.19 24.64
N THR A 94 -8.71 2.75 23.47
CA THR A 94 -8.60 1.35 23.10
C THR A 94 -7.43 0.61 23.73
N LEU A 95 -6.49 1.33 24.36
CA LEU A 95 -5.29 0.76 24.97
C LEU A 95 -5.49 0.51 26.47
N THR A 96 -4.86 -0.55 26.96
CA THR A 96 -4.71 -0.78 28.39
C THR A 96 -3.69 0.19 29.00
N LEU A 97 -3.73 0.37 30.33
CA LEU A 97 -2.76 1.21 31.04
C LEU A 97 -1.30 0.79 30.77
N THR A 98 -1.03 -0.51 30.71
CA THR A 98 0.30 -1.06 30.43
C THR A 98 0.77 -0.75 29.01
N GLU A 99 -0.12 -0.88 28.02
CA GLU A 99 0.20 -0.53 26.62
C GLU A 99 0.42 0.97 26.46
N LEU A 100 -0.35 1.79 27.16
CA LEU A 100 -0.19 3.25 27.15
C LEU A 100 1.15 3.68 27.77
N GLN A 101 1.55 3.07 28.89
CA GLN A 101 2.87 3.30 29.50
C GLN A 101 4.02 2.88 28.57
N GLN A 102 3.87 1.75 27.86
CA GLN A 102 4.87 1.31 26.89
C GLN A 102 4.96 2.28 25.71
N LEU A 103 3.82 2.76 25.21
CA LEU A 103 3.76 3.74 24.13
C LEU A 103 4.46 5.06 24.53
N ASP A 104 4.20 5.55 25.74
CA ASP A 104 4.83 6.77 26.26
C ASP A 104 6.36 6.63 26.34
N LEU A 105 6.85 5.52 26.89
CA LEU A 105 8.28 5.23 26.95
C LEU A 105 8.90 5.14 25.55
N GLN A 106 8.21 4.52 24.60
CA GLN A 106 8.67 4.43 23.21
C GLN A 106 8.76 5.82 22.55
N LEU A 107 7.77 6.68 22.77
CA LEU A 107 7.77 8.05 22.27
C LEU A 107 8.90 8.87 22.89
N GLU A 108 9.08 8.80 24.21
CA GLU A 108 10.12 9.54 24.93
C GLU A 108 11.52 9.16 24.45
N THR A 109 11.79 7.85 24.37
CA THR A 109 13.09 7.33 23.92
C THR A 109 13.37 7.70 22.46
N THR A 110 12.38 7.58 21.58
CA THR A 110 12.53 7.91 20.16
C THR A 110 12.72 9.42 19.95
N LEU A 111 11.96 10.26 20.66
CA LEU A 111 12.12 11.72 20.60
C LEU A 111 13.49 12.15 21.11
N LYS A 112 13.98 11.56 22.20
CA LYS A 112 15.33 11.82 22.72
C LYS A 112 16.40 11.46 21.68
N HIS A 113 16.23 10.33 21.00
CA HIS A 113 17.13 9.90 19.94
C HIS A 113 17.14 10.87 18.76
N ILE A 114 15.96 11.25 18.24
CA ILE A 114 15.82 12.22 17.13
C ILE A 114 16.47 13.55 17.49
N ARG A 115 16.18 14.10 18.68
CA ARG A 115 16.77 15.37 19.14
C ARG A 115 18.29 15.29 19.21
N SER A 116 18.83 14.17 19.69
CA SER A 116 20.28 13.94 19.72
C SER A 116 20.87 13.96 18.31
N GLN A 117 20.26 13.25 17.36
CA GLN A 117 20.73 13.24 15.97
C GLN A 117 20.65 14.62 15.32
N MET A 118 19.55 15.36 15.51
CA MET A 118 19.42 16.72 14.99
C MET A 118 20.51 17.65 15.55
N ASN A 119 20.79 17.57 16.85
CA ASN A 119 21.85 18.34 17.47
C ASN A 119 23.23 17.96 16.92
N GLN A 120 23.51 16.68 16.69
CA GLN A 120 24.77 16.24 16.08
C GLN A 120 24.94 16.79 14.66
N LEU A 121 23.89 16.73 13.84
CA LEU A 121 23.92 17.29 12.49
C LEU A 121 24.13 18.81 12.50
N LEU A 122 23.46 19.52 13.43
CA LEU A 122 23.62 20.96 13.59
C LEU A 122 25.06 21.32 14.01
N LEU A 123 25.62 20.62 15.00
CA LEU A 123 27.00 20.83 15.46
C LEU A 123 28.02 20.58 14.36
N ASN A 124 27.83 19.53 13.57
CA ASN A 124 28.68 19.25 12.42
C ASN A 124 28.60 20.39 11.39
N SER A 125 27.39 20.88 11.08
CA SER A 125 27.22 22.00 10.16
C SER A 125 27.90 23.29 10.66
N ILE A 126 27.79 23.59 11.96
CA ILE A 126 28.48 24.72 12.58
C ILE A 126 30.00 24.58 12.43
N SER A 127 30.55 23.39 12.72
CA SER A 127 32.00 23.13 12.61
C SER A 127 32.50 23.33 11.18
N GLU A 128 31.77 22.84 10.18
CA GLU A 128 32.14 23.00 8.77
C GLU A 128 32.09 24.47 8.33
N LEU A 129 31.07 25.23 8.78
CA LEU A 129 30.99 26.66 8.50
C LEU A 129 32.13 27.45 9.15
N GLN A 130 32.50 27.12 10.39
CA GLN A 130 33.63 27.75 11.09
C GLN A 130 34.96 27.50 10.36
N LYS A 131 35.23 26.26 9.91
CA LYS A 131 36.43 25.95 9.10
C LYS A 131 36.47 26.75 7.80
N LYS A 132 35.31 26.92 7.15
CA LYS A 132 35.21 27.71 5.93
C LYS A 132 35.45 29.19 6.17
N GLU A 133 34.92 29.73 7.27
CA GLU A 133 35.17 31.11 7.69
C GLU A 133 36.67 31.36 7.91
N THR A 134 37.35 30.48 8.65
CA THR A 134 38.80 30.62 8.91
C THR A 134 39.61 30.56 7.61
N SER A 135 39.31 29.63 6.71
CA SER A 135 39.97 29.54 5.40
C SER A 135 39.78 30.80 4.55
N LEU A 136 38.56 31.37 4.52
CA LEU A 136 38.30 32.60 3.78
C LEU A 136 39.02 33.82 4.39
N ILE A 137 39.16 33.86 5.72
CA ILE A 137 39.93 34.91 6.41
C ILE A 137 41.42 34.82 6.00
N GLU A 138 41.99 33.61 5.98
CA GLU A 138 43.37 33.38 5.55
C GLU A 138 43.59 33.80 4.10
N ASP A 139 42.71 33.38 3.18
CA ASP A 139 42.77 33.76 1.77
C ASP A 139 42.68 35.28 1.58
N LYS A 140 41.79 35.95 2.33
CA LYS A 140 41.66 37.41 2.31
C LYS A 140 42.94 38.11 2.75
N ILE A 141 43.61 37.60 3.79
CA ILE A 141 44.89 38.15 4.26
C ILE A 141 45.97 37.97 3.18
N LEU A 142 46.04 36.78 2.57
CA LEU A 142 47.01 36.49 1.51
C LEU A 142 46.83 37.41 0.30
N LEU A 143 45.59 37.58 -0.17
CA LEU A 143 45.26 38.47 -1.28
C LEU A 143 45.58 39.94 -0.98
N LYS A 144 45.31 40.40 0.25
CA LYS A 144 45.68 41.75 0.68
C LYS A 144 47.19 41.95 0.63
N ASN A 145 47.97 40.99 1.13
CA ASN A 145 49.43 41.04 1.09
C ASN A 145 49.96 41.05 -0.36
N LYS A 146 49.41 40.19 -1.24
CA LYS A 146 49.80 40.14 -2.65
C LYS A 146 49.50 41.44 -3.40
N THR A 147 48.36 42.06 -3.11
CA THR A 147 47.96 43.36 -3.70
C THR A 147 48.92 44.48 -3.27
N ILE A 148 49.35 44.49 -2.00
CA ILE A 148 50.34 45.46 -1.50
C ILE A 148 51.69 45.30 -2.20
N VAL A 149 52.11 44.07 -2.51
CA VAL A 149 53.37 43.79 -3.19
C VAL A 149 53.33 44.17 -4.67
N MET A 150 52.23 43.91 -5.37
CA MET A 150 52.08 44.18 -6.81
C MET A 150 51.82 45.65 -7.15
N GLY A 151 51.37 46.46 -6.18
CA GLY A 151 51.14 47.90 -6.34
C GLY A 151 52.38 48.78 -6.09
N ARG A 152 53.56 48.18 -5.88
CA ARG A 152 54.85 48.88 -5.74
C ARG A 152 55.70 48.72 -6.98
#